data_AF-A0A947JFP0-F1
#
_entry.id   AF-A0A947JFP0-F1
#
_cell.length_a   1.000
_cell.length_b   1.000
_cell.length_c   1.000
_cell.angle_alpha   90.00
_cell.angle_beta   90.00
_cell.angle_gamma   90.00
#
_symmetry.space_group_name_H-M   'P 1'
#
loop_
_entity.id
_entity.type
_entity.pdbx_description
1 polymer ?
#
loop_
_entity_poly.entity_id
_entity_poly.type
_entity_poly.pdbx_seq_one_letter_code
_entity_poly.pdbx_strand_id
1 'polypeptide(L)' 'MAKIKSFFKDIRLELGKVSWPTKDELIGSTGIVLVSLALLALFIGICDAGLSALVNIIMSKL' A
#
# COMPACT_ATOMS: atom_id res chain seq x y z
N MET A 1 23.66 18.13 -29.49
CA MET A 1 22.72 18.34 -28.36
C MET A 1 21.24 18.40 -28.76
N ALA A 2 20.86 18.83 -29.97
CA ALA A 2 19.45 18.92 -30.41
C ALA A 2 18.70 17.57 -30.48
N LYS A 3 19.38 16.46 -30.84
CA LYS A 3 18.80 15.10 -30.90
C LYS A 3 18.23 14.63 -29.56
N ILE A 4 18.97 14.82 -28.46
CA ILE A 4 18.52 14.40 -27.12
C ILE A 4 17.23 15.10 -26.71
N LYS A 5 17.09 16.40 -27.04
CA LYS A 5 15.88 17.17 -26.73
C LYS A 5 14.66 16.66 -27.51
N SER A 6 14.82 16.18 -28.74
CA SER A 6 13.72 15.56 -29.49
C SER A 6 13.37 14.17 -28.93
N PHE A 7 14.36 13.34 -28.58
CA PHE A 7 14.12 12.04 -27.97
C PHE A 7 13.30 12.14 -26.66
N PHE A 8 13.61 13.09 -25.77
CA PHE A 8 12.80 13.31 -24.55
C PHE A 8 11.38 13.81 -24.85
N LYS A 9 11.19 14.58 -25.92
CA LYS A 9 9.87 15.03 -26.37
C LYS A 9 9.04 13.85 -26.89
N ASP A 10 9.66 12.96 -27.65
CA ASP A 10 9.01 11.78 -28.20
C ASP A 10 8.65 10.77 -27.10
N ILE A 11 9.53 10.56 -26.12
CA ILE A 11 9.25 9.74 -24.92
C ILE A 11 8.06 10.28 -24.12
N ARG A 12 7.99 11.60 -23.93
CA ARG A 12 6.86 12.23 -23.20
C ARG A 12 5.53 12.09 -23.95
N LEU A 13 5.56 12.08 -25.29
CA LEU A 13 4.39 11.84 -26.13
C LEU A 13 3.92 10.38 -26.03
N GLU A 14 4.82 9.41 -26.08
CA GLU A 14 4.49 7.98 -25.92
C GLU A 14 4.00 7.67 -24.50
N LEU A 15 4.60 8.27 -23.48
CA LEU A 15 4.13 8.16 -22.08
C LEU A 15 2.73 8.76 -21.87
N GLY A 16 2.31 9.70 -22.72
CA GLY A 16 0.95 10.25 -22.72
C GLY A 16 -0.09 9.34 -23.36
N LYS A 17 0.32 8.36 -24.18
CA LYS A 17 -0.57 7.31 -24.72
C LYS A 17 -0.81 6.19 -23.72
N VAL A 18 -0.01 6.11 -22.66
CA VAL A 18 -0.24 5.19 -21.55
C VAL A 18 -1.46 5.68 -20.78
N SER A 19 -2.43 4.79 -20.60
CA SER A 19 -3.65 5.05 -19.81
C SER A 19 -3.29 5.15 -18.33
N TRP A 20 -2.87 6.34 -17.90
CA TRP A 20 -2.70 6.61 -16.48
C TRP A 20 -4.07 6.72 -15.82
N PRO A 21 -4.27 6.06 -14.66
CA PRO A 21 -5.48 6.23 -13.88
C PRO A 21 -5.67 7.70 -13.54
N THR A 22 -6.92 8.13 -13.50
CA THR A 22 -7.24 9.48 -13.05
C THR A 22 -6.88 9.65 -11.58
N LYS A 23 -6.59 10.89 -11.15
CA LYS A 23 -6.21 11.17 -9.76
C LYS A 23 -7.25 10.64 -8.76
N ASP A 24 -8.52 10.68 -9.15
CA ASP A 24 -9.63 10.22 -8.31
C ASP A 24 -9.66 8.70 -8.17
N GLU A 25 -9.38 7.94 -9.23
CA GLU A 25 -9.22 6.48 -9.17
C GLU A 25 -8.01 6.07 -8.31
N LEU A 26 -6.93 6.85 -8.38
CA LEU A 26 -5.73 6.62 -7.57
C LEU A 26 -6.01 6.80 -6.08
N ILE A 27 -6.77 7.83 -5.73
CA ILE A 27 -7.17 8.11 -4.35
C ILE A 27 -8.18 7.06 -3.86
N GLY A 28 -9.15 6.71 -4.70
CA GLY A 28 -10.15 5.68 -4.37
C GLY A 28 -9.53 4.31 -4.11
N SER A 29 -8.63 3.87 -5.00
CA SER A 29 -7.92 2.58 -4.86
C SER A 29 -7.00 2.57 -3.63
N THR A 30 -6.25 3.65 -3.37
CA THR A 30 -5.40 3.75 -2.18
C THR A 30 -6.23 3.78 -0.88
N GLY A 31 -7.39 4.43 -0.89
CA GLY A 31 -8.30 4.47 0.25
C GLY A 31 -8.80 3.10 0.67
N ILE A 32 -9.21 2.26 -0.29
CA ILE A 32 -9.65 0.88 -0.02
C ILE A 32 -8.51 0.06 0.59
N VAL A 33 -7.29 0.20 0.05
CA VAL A 33 -6.11 -0.50 0.57
C VAL A 33 -5.77 -0.07 2.00
N LEU A 34 -5.87 1.23 2.32
CA LEU A 34 -5.63 1.71 3.69
C LEU A 34 -6.64 1.13 4.69
N VAL A 35 -7.91 1.06 4.31
CA VAL A 35 -8.96 0.47 5.16
C VAL A 35 -8.71 -1.02 5.38
N SER A 36 -8.35 -1.77 4.33
CA SER A 36 -8.09 -3.21 4.45
C SER A 36 -6.86 -3.48 5.34
N LEU A 37 -5.80 -2.67 5.20
CA LEU A 37 -4.62 -2.75 6.08
C LEU A 37 -4.95 -2.42 7.53
N ALA A 38 -5.77 -1.40 7.78
CA ALA A 38 -6.19 -1.04 9.14
C ALA A 38 -6.98 -2.18 9.81
N LEU A 39 -7.90 -2.81 9.09
CA LEU A 39 -8.65 -3.98 9.59
C LEU A 39 -7.74 -5.16 9.89
N LEU A 40 -6.80 -5.46 8.99
CA LEU A 40 -5.85 -6.56 9.17
C LEU A 40 -4.92 -6.32 10.36
N ALA A 41 -4.39 -5.09 10.49
CA ALA A 41 -3.54 -4.70 11.60
C ALA A 41 -4.27 -4.81 12.95
N LEU A 42 -5.54 -4.40 13.00
CA LEU A 42 -6.37 -4.54 14.19
C LEU A 42 -6.58 -6.01 14.55
N PHE A 43 -6.90 -6.86 13.57
CA PHE A 43 -7.10 -8.29 13.79
C PHE A 43 -5.84 -8.95 14.35
N ILE A 44 -4.69 -8.75 13.69
CA ILE A 44 -3.40 -9.29 14.14
C ILE A 44 -3.07 -8.77 15.54
N GLY A 45 -3.26 -7.47 15.80
CA GLY A 45 -2.98 -6.90 17.11
C GLY A 45 -3.83 -7.52 18.24
N ILE A 46 -5.10 -7.83 17.98
CA ILE A 46 -5.96 -8.53 18.95
C ILE A 46 -5.47 -9.97 19.16
N CYS A 47 -5.11 -10.67 18.08
CA CYS A 47 -4.57 -12.03 18.17
C CYS A 47 -3.28 -12.06 18.99
N ASP A 48 -2.33 -11.16 18.71
CA ASP A 48 -1.05 -11.09 19.41
C ASP A 48 -1.24 -10.75 20.89
N ALA A 49 -2.14 -9.82 21.22
CA ALA A 49 -2.46 -9.49 22.61
C ALA A 49 -3.11 -10.67 23.34
N GLY A 50 -4.07 -11.36 22.70
CA GLY A 50 -4.72 -12.54 23.26
C GLY A 50 -3.75 -13.70 23.48
N LEU A 51 -2.87 -13.97 22.51
CA LEU A 51 -1.86 -15.02 22.62
C LEU A 51 -0.82 -14.69 23.69
N SER A 52 -0.36 -13.43 23.75
CA SER A 52 0.56 -12.97 24.79
C SER A 52 -0.04 -13.09 26.19
N ALA A 53 -1.31 -12.76 26.36
CA ALA A 53 -2.01 -12.95 27.63
C ALA A 53 -2.10 -14.44 28.02
N LEU A 54 -2.42 -15.32 27.06
CA LEU A 54 -2.48 -16.77 27.28
C LEU A 54 -1.11 -17.33 27.69
N VAL A 55 -0.05 -16.96 26.96
CA VAL A 55 1.34 -17.38 27.27
C VAL A 55 1.76 -16.89 28.64
N ASN A 56 1.47 -15.63 29.00
CA ASN A 56 1.78 -15.11 30.33
C ASN A 56 1.06 -15.88 31.45
N ILE A 57 -0.21 -16.24 31.26
CA ILE A 57 -0.95 -17.05 32.23
C ILE A 57 -0.30 -18.43 32.41
N ILE A 58 0.08 -19.08 31.31
CA ILE A 58 0.73 -20.39 31.34
C ILE A 58 2.09 -20.31 32.03
N MET A 59 2.91 -19.31 31.68
CA MET A 59 4.23 -19.10 32.28
C MET A 59 4.12 -18.75 33.77
N SER A 60 3.12 -17.98 34.19
CA SER A 60 2.90 -17.64 35.60
C SER A 60 2.45 -18.84 36.45
N LYS A 61 1.94 -19.90 35.82
CA LYS A 61 1.49 -21.12 36.49
C LYS A 61 2.55 -22.22 36.56
N LEU A 62 3.70 -22.05 35.89
CA LEU A 62 4.86 -22.93 35.98
C LEU A 62 5.79 -22.44 37.10
#